data_AF-T0RLK6-F1
#
_entry.id   AF-T0RLK6-F1
#
_cell.length_a   1.000
_cell.length_b   1.000
_cell.length_c   1.000
_cell.angle_alpha   90.00
_cell.angle_beta   90.00
_cell.angle_gamma   90.00
#
_symmetry.space_group_name_H-M   'P 1'
#
loop_
_entity.id
_entity.type
_entity.pdbx_description
1 polymer ?
#
loop_
_entity_poly.entity_id
_entity_poly.type
_entity_poly.pdbx_seq_one_letter_code
_entity_poly.pdbx_strand_id
1 'polypeptide(L)'
;MVASFAIVQQYLPVILANLPYEWRGTTFANSALLGREAFAANIEALISAKHAAKDATITEAELTATGNAEDYLRVSSNISTLLEFVLGAQVGLPTAQVFTFGSTTMPIISVLLAAKLPVVLYVDESATTPFTQEQIDALKLLNTNLTVRAGRPVADASVVVLSLQATPTAVAHADGIVTPNSVLYIHNTAKIAPADVLVVRKRLATPLTTPVCEAYLQAIANVKVTADQDRSSPEELNAFYAHLQTMSGTDAKADAQPVVFTAGLPSVCTLWLALLQSGGADVLMASTAYGGSSQLTDIFTSRAPTLFSKSTFDITGKNEISSSIKAALDALSPKNKTTVLFVEIPTNPDMKVPDMATLATHLTSYQTRTGKDVLLLVDTTFAPACEVMRKMSDVAPGLTTMVFISMSKSVSRGFTTAGTIIANSASAKSVALLEKVRWTGALLDTTAKHDQLYRLTSNHVGVEARNRKAYEVTNAVGNALVQAVKTHAKGYVMDLAFVTPAQAAAGFTTSTFSFNLPPLPTATAEENIALAQRFVDLLTAHKNHFKPCVSFGQDNGLVYCTVPATSTQGAIKAEDKAKQLVGGVELCRLSFPPNADVPVVIAVIEDAIKTIYA
;
A
#
# COMPACT_ATOMS: atom_id res chain seq x y z
N MET A 1 -26.16 3.74 23.58
CA MET A 1 -26.05 5.22 23.58
C MET A 1 -24.62 5.54 23.23
N VAL A 2 -24.41 6.46 22.29
CA VAL A 2 -23.05 6.90 21.96
C VAL A 2 -22.46 7.60 23.19
N ALA A 3 -21.22 7.27 23.59
CA ALA A 3 -20.57 7.97 24.69
C ALA A 3 -20.49 9.47 24.34
N SER A 4 -20.93 10.36 25.23
CA SER A 4 -20.88 11.79 24.95
C SER A 4 -19.43 12.23 24.74
N PHE A 5 -19.21 13.26 23.91
CA PHE A 5 -17.86 13.78 23.67
C PHE A 5 -17.12 14.11 24.98
N ALA A 6 -17.82 14.64 25.99
CA ALA A 6 -17.23 14.92 27.30
C ALA A 6 -16.71 13.65 28.00
N ILE A 7 -17.44 12.53 27.92
CA ILE A 7 -17.00 11.24 28.46
C ILE A 7 -15.80 10.74 27.65
N VAL A 8 -15.86 10.77 26.32
CA VAL A 8 -14.73 10.34 25.47
C VAL A 8 -13.47 11.13 25.80
N GLN A 9 -13.58 12.47 25.84
CA GLN A 9 -12.48 13.38 26.16
C GLN A 9 -11.88 13.10 27.54
N GLN A 10 -12.70 12.76 28.54
CA GLN A 10 -12.25 12.41 29.89
C GLN A 10 -11.30 11.18 29.90
N TYR A 11 -11.52 10.19 29.03
CA TYR A 11 -10.72 8.96 28.96
C TYR A 11 -9.52 9.05 28.01
N LEU A 12 -9.47 10.05 27.11
CA LEU A 12 -8.34 10.18 26.17
C LEU A 12 -6.97 10.25 26.83
N PRO A 13 -6.73 10.98 27.95
CA PRO A 13 -5.42 11.00 28.58
C PRO A 13 -4.91 9.61 28.98
N VAL A 14 -5.77 8.76 29.56
CA VAL A 14 -5.37 7.40 29.99
C VAL A 14 -5.19 6.44 28.81
N ILE A 15 -5.99 6.61 27.74
CA ILE A 15 -5.81 5.86 26.48
C ILE A 15 -4.44 6.20 25.88
N LEU A 16 -4.13 7.50 25.74
CA LEU A 16 -2.88 7.98 25.16
C LEU A 16 -1.64 7.53 25.95
N ALA A 17 -1.74 7.51 27.28
CA ALA A 17 -0.66 7.05 28.16
C ALA A 17 -0.38 5.54 28.06
N ASN A 18 -1.36 4.74 27.62
CA ASN A 18 -1.28 3.26 27.58
C ASN A 18 -1.37 2.69 26.15
N LEU A 19 -1.17 3.52 25.12
CA LEU A 19 -1.25 3.07 23.71
C LEU A 19 -0.34 1.86 23.45
N PRO A 20 -0.90 0.72 23.00
CA PRO A 20 -0.09 -0.45 22.65
C PRO A 20 0.97 -0.11 21.62
N TYR A 21 2.18 -0.64 21.78
CA TYR A 21 3.29 -0.36 20.87
C TYR A 21 2.91 -0.68 19.40
N GLU A 22 2.21 -1.80 19.19
CA GLU A 22 1.80 -2.21 17.85
C GLU A 22 0.91 -1.17 17.16
N TRP A 23 0.10 -0.36 17.86
CA TRP A 23 -0.77 0.66 17.23
C TRP A 23 0.01 1.73 16.45
N ARG A 24 1.32 1.87 16.70
CA ARG A 24 2.23 2.76 15.96
C ARG A 24 2.94 2.08 14.79
N GLY A 25 2.83 0.76 14.67
CA GLY A 25 3.48 -0.04 13.63
C GLY A 25 2.68 -0.09 12.33
N THR A 26 3.27 -0.75 11.33
CA THR A 26 2.61 -0.97 10.02
C THR A 26 2.19 -2.41 9.76
N THR A 27 2.42 -3.34 10.71
CA THR A 27 2.15 -4.77 10.53
C THR A 27 1.45 -5.37 11.74
N PHE A 28 0.36 -6.11 11.49
CA PHE A 28 -0.54 -6.64 12.53
C PHE A 28 -0.85 -8.11 12.26
N ALA A 29 -1.30 -8.82 13.30
CA ALA A 29 -1.82 -10.17 13.13
C ALA A 29 -3.16 -10.12 12.39
N ASN A 30 -3.31 -10.91 11.33
CA ASN A 30 -4.49 -10.88 10.47
C ASN A 30 -5.80 -11.20 11.22
N SER A 31 -5.74 -12.04 12.25
CA SER A 31 -6.90 -12.46 13.05
C SER A 31 -7.52 -11.34 13.90
N ALA A 32 -6.81 -10.22 14.06
CA ALA A 32 -7.24 -9.12 14.90
C ALA A 32 -7.79 -7.92 14.09
N LEU A 33 -7.94 -8.04 12.77
CA LEU A 33 -8.51 -6.99 11.91
C LEU A 33 -10.05 -7.02 11.96
N LEU A 34 -10.68 -5.91 12.31
CA LEU A 34 -12.13 -5.80 12.57
C LEU A 34 -12.84 -4.77 11.68
N GLY A 35 -12.11 -3.89 11.03
CA GLY A 35 -12.62 -2.72 10.32
C GLY A 35 -12.75 -1.49 11.23
N ARG A 36 -12.97 -0.33 10.61
CA ARG A 36 -13.05 0.96 11.30
C ARG A 36 -14.22 1.02 12.29
N GLU A 37 -15.41 0.56 11.87
CA GLU A 37 -16.61 0.65 12.69
C GLU A 37 -16.53 -0.28 13.92
N ALA A 38 -16.12 -1.53 13.73
CA ALA A 38 -16.06 -2.49 14.84
C ALA A 38 -14.96 -2.13 15.85
N PHE A 39 -13.79 -1.68 15.41
CA PHE A 39 -12.77 -1.16 16.30
C PHE A 39 -13.27 0.05 17.11
N ALA A 40 -13.92 1.03 16.47
CA ALA A 40 -14.47 2.19 17.16
C ALA A 40 -15.56 1.79 18.17
N ALA A 41 -16.42 0.83 17.83
CA ALA A 41 -17.44 0.30 18.73
C ALA A 41 -16.82 -0.40 19.96
N ASN A 42 -15.70 -1.12 19.80
CA ASN A 42 -14.98 -1.73 20.92
C ASN A 42 -14.38 -0.68 21.85
N ILE A 43 -13.81 0.41 21.30
CA ILE A 43 -13.30 1.54 22.10
C ILE A 43 -14.43 2.21 22.87
N GLU A 44 -15.57 2.45 22.21
CA GLU A 44 -16.75 3.01 22.85
C GLU A 44 -17.30 2.13 23.98
N ALA A 45 -17.36 0.82 23.75
CA ALA A 45 -17.80 -0.14 24.76
C ALA A 45 -16.86 -0.16 25.98
N LEU A 46 -15.54 -0.12 25.74
CA LEU A 46 -14.54 -0.02 26.80
C LEU A 46 -14.71 1.25 27.63
N ILE A 47 -14.79 2.42 26.98
CA ILE A 47 -15.00 3.71 27.66
C ILE A 47 -16.30 3.70 28.46
N SER A 48 -17.39 3.21 27.86
CA SER A 48 -18.71 3.18 28.49
C SER A 48 -18.73 2.27 29.72
N ALA A 49 -18.09 1.09 29.63
CA ALA A 49 -17.98 0.16 30.76
C ALA A 49 -17.18 0.76 31.92
N LYS A 50 -16.04 1.39 31.61
CA LYS A 50 -15.21 2.09 32.59
C LYS A 50 -15.94 3.25 33.25
N HIS A 51 -16.66 4.05 32.47
CA HIS A 51 -17.45 5.16 32.98
C HIS A 51 -18.58 4.69 33.91
N ALA A 52 -19.33 3.65 33.50
CA ALA A 52 -20.38 3.06 34.33
C ALA A 52 -19.84 2.49 35.65
N ALA A 53 -18.64 1.90 35.63
CA ALA A 53 -17.94 1.40 36.81
C ALA A 53 -17.26 2.50 37.66
N LYS A 54 -17.26 3.76 37.20
CA LYS A 54 -16.48 4.86 37.79
C LYS A 54 -14.97 4.53 37.89
N ASP A 55 -14.48 3.72 36.96
CA ASP A 55 -13.07 3.36 36.83
C ASP A 55 -12.41 4.31 35.84
N ALA A 56 -11.42 5.08 36.29
CA ALA A 56 -10.69 6.02 35.45
C ALA A 56 -9.48 5.39 34.73
N THR A 57 -9.28 4.08 34.87
CA THR A 57 -8.12 3.37 34.33
C THR A 57 -8.44 2.64 33.03
N ILE A 58 -7.49 2.64 32.09
CA ILE A 58 -7.50 1.80 30.89
C ILE A 58 -6.07 1.28 30.72
N THR A 59 -5.92 -0.03 30.62
CA THR A 59 -4.63 -0.71 30.49
C THR A 59 -4.28 -0.99 29.03
N GLU A 60 -2.98 -1.20 28.74
CA GLU A 60 -2.51 -1.61 27.42
C GLU A 60 -3.16 -2.94 26.95
N ALA A 61 -3.39 -3.87 27.88
CA ALA A 61 -4.02 -5.16 27.59
C ALA A 61 -5.50 -4.99 27.15
N GLU A 62 -6.24 -4.10 27.81
CA GLU A 62 -7.61 -3.77 27.43
C GLU A 62 -7.66 -3.09 26.06
N LEU A 63 -6.73 -2.19 25.77
CA LEU A 63 -6.62 -1.57 24.44
C LEU A 63 -6.25 -2.59 23.37
N THR A 64 -5.32 -3.50 23.65
CA THR A 64 -4.97 -4.60 22.74
C THR A 64 -6.18 -5.49 22.44
N ALA A 65 -7.03 -5.75 23.44
CA ALA A 65 -8.24 -6.54 23.30
C ALA A 65 -9.33 -5.88 22.43
N THR A 66 -9.25 -4.57 22.16
CA THR A 66 -10.18 -3.90 21.24
C THR A 66 -9.98 -4.29 19.77
N GLY A 67 -8.89 -5.02 19.47
CA GLY A 67 -8.53 -5.44 18.12
C GLY A 67 -7.87 -4.33 17.33
N ASN A 68 -7.90 -4.44 16.00
CA ASN A 68 -7.27 -3.50 15.09
C ASN A 68 -8.26 -3.01 14.03
N ALA A 69 -8.30 -1.69 13.84
CA ALA A 69 -8.92 -1.08 12.69
C ALA A 69 -8.02 -1.23 11.46
N GLU A 70 -8.62 -1.62 10.35
CA GLU A 70 -8.01 -1.50 9.03
C GLU A 70 -8.76 -0.52 8.13
N ASP A 71 -7.96 0.25 7.41
CA ASP A 71 -8.40 1.03 6.28
C ASP A 71 -7.78 0.43 5.00
N TYR A 72 -6.65 0.99 4.58
CA TYR A 72 -5.87 0.57 3.41
C TYR A 72 -4.51 0.02 3.79
N LEU A 73 -3.88 -0.68 2.84
CA LEU A 73 -2.48 -1.10 2.88
C LEU A 73 -2.12 -2.20 3.86
N ARG A 74 -3.12 -2.83 4.53
CA ARG A 74 -2.85 -3.88 5.53
C ARG A 74 -1.97 -3.34 6.68
N VAL A 75 -2.07 -2.03 6.90
CA VAL A 75 -1.42 -1.22 7.93
C VAL A 75 -2.52 -0.83 8.90
N SER A 76 -2.30 -0.96 10.21
CA SER A 76 -3.29 -0.51 11.19
C SER A 76 -3.55 0.96 11.02
N SER A 77 -4.81 1.29 11.22
CA SER A 77 -5.32 2.64 11.32
C SER A 77 -5.90 2.91 12.71
N ASN A 78 -5.42 2.22 13.76
CA ASN A 78 -6.03 2.32 15.09
C ASN A 78 -6.03 3.76 15.60
N ILE A 79 -4.90 4.46 15.49
CA ILE A 79 -4.79 5.84 16.00
C ILE A 79 -5.58 6.83 15.13
N SER A 80 -5.57 6.67 13.79
CA SER A 80 -6.40 7.50 12.91
C SER A 80 -7.89 7.22 13.05
N THR A 81 -8.28 5.96 13.26
CA THR A 81 -9.68 5.57 13.53
C THR A 81 -10.14 6.02 14.91
N LEU A 82 -9.25 5.98 15.91
CA LEU A 82 -9.52 6.57 17.23
C LEU A 82 -9.76 8.08 17.09
N LEU A 83 -8.95 8.79 16.30
CA LEU A 83 -9.19 10.19 16.00
C LEU A 83 -10.54 10.42 15.29
N GLU A 84 -10.87 9.62 14.29
CA GLU A 84 -12.16 9.70 13.59
C GLU A 84 -13.35 9.44 14.51
N PHE A 85 -13.23 8.49 15.43
CA PHE A 85 -14.23 8.22 16.48
C PHE A 85 -14.41 9.43 17.40
N VAL A 86 -13.32 10.02 17.89
CA VAL A 86 -13.36 11.20 18.78
C VAL A 86 -13.97 12.41 18.07
N LEU A 87 -13.55 12.67 16.83
CA LEU A 87 -14.06 13.75 16.00
C LEU A 87 -15.55 13.54 15.67
N GLY A 88 -15.97 12.30 15.44
CA GLY A 88 -17.38 11.93 15.27
C GLY A 88 -18.20 12.20 16.53
N ALA A 89 -17.70 11.80 17.70
CA ALA A 89 -18.35 12.07 18.97
C ALA A 89 -18.54 13.57 19.23
N GLN A 90 -17.58 14.41 18.81
CA GLN A 90 -17.66 15.87 18.95
C GLN A 90 -18.83 16.50 18.18
N VAL A 91 -19.20 15.93 17.04
CA VAL A 91 -20.27 16.47 16.17
C VAL A 91 -21.50 15.57 16.04
N GLY A 92 -21.56 14.48 16.82
CA GLY A 92 -22.67 13.53 16.80
C GLY A 92 -22.75 12.71 15.51
N LEU A 93 -21.62 12.40 14.87
CA LEU A 93 -21.55 11.53 13.68
C LEU A 93 -20.91 10.19 14.01
N PRO A 94 -21.36 9.08 13.39
CA PRO A 94 -20.68 7.79 13.51
C PRO A 94 -19.32 7.83 12.80
N THR A 95 -18.37 7.01 13.25
CA THR A 95 -17.02 6.88 12.65
C THR A 95 -17.07 6.60 11.14
N ALA A 96 -18.07 5.85 10.68
CA ALA A 96 -18.28 5.57 9.27
C ALA A 96 -18.42 6.84 8.41
N GLN A 97 -18.87 7.97 8.97
CA GLN A 97 -19.11 9.24 8.29
C GLN A 97 -18.00 10.28 8.50
N VAL A 98 -16.93 9.96 9.21
CA VAL A 98 -15.82 10.87 9.50
C VAL A 98 -14.53 10.29 8.95
N PHE A 99 -13.86 11.01 8.07
CA PHE A 99 -12.64 10.54 7.40
C PHE A 99 -11.52 11.56 7.56
N THR A 100 -10.41 11.12 8.14
CA THR A 100 -9.14 11.85 8.07
C THR A 100 -8.41 11.51 6.77
N PHE A 101 -7.63 12.44 6.25
CA PHE A 101 -6.79 12.26 5.07
C PHE A 101 -5.39 12.80 5.33
N GLY A 102 -4.37 12.09 4.86
CA GLY A 102 -2.98 12.59 4.79
C GLY A 102 -2.78 13.60 3.66
N SER A 103 -3.83 14.35 3.31
CA SER A 103 -3.90 15.29 2.19
C SER A 103 -5.03 16.28 2.47
N THR A 104 -4.76 17.54 2.18
CA THR A 104 -5.72 18.65 2.29
C THR A 104 -6.74 18.68 1.15
N THR A 105 -6.43 18.10 -0.02
CA THR A 105 -7.31 18.11 -1.19
C THR A 105 -8.11 16.82 -1.36
N MET A 106 -7.60 15.68 -0.87
CA MET A 106 -8.27 14.38 -0.97
C MET A 106 -9.63 14.26 -0.23
N PRO A 107 -9.94 15.01 0.85
CA PRO A 107 -11.30 15.06 1.38
C PRO A 107 -12.33 15.48 0.32
N ILE A 108 -11.95 16.40 -0.58
CA ILE A 108 -12.82 16.89 -1.67
C ILE A 108 -12.77 15.94 -2.86
N ILE A 109 -11.55 15.54 -3.28
CA ILE A 109 -11.37 14.65 -4.44
C ILE A 109 -12.00 13.27 -4.19
N SER A 110 -11.99 12.77 -2.96
CA SER A 110 -12.64 11.50 -2.63
C SER A 110 -14.14 11.54 -2.81
N VAL A 111 -14.80 12.64 -2.43
CA VAL A 111 -16.22 12.87 -2.72
C VAL A 111 -16.44 13.02 -4.22
N LEU A 112 -15.58 13.77 -4.91
CA LEU A 112 -15.66 13.95 -6.37
C LEU A 112 -15.57 12.61 -7.13
N LEU A 113 -14.77 11.67 -6.64
CA LEU A 113 -14.62 10.33 -7.21
C LEU A 113 -15.60 9.29 -6.65
N ALA A 114 -16.35 9.60 -5.60
CA ALA A 114 -17.38 8.72 -5.05
C ALA A 114 -18.79 9.13 -5.53
N ALA A 115 -19.02 10.41 -5.75
CA ALA A 115 -20.31 10.97 -6.11
C ALA A 115 -20.75 10.51 -7.52
N LYS A 116 -22.06 10.30 -7.65
CA LYS A 116 -22.74 10.06 -8.93
C LYS A 116 -23.25 11.36 -9.58
N LEU A 117 -23.29 12.44 -8.81
CA LEU A 117 -23.70 13.77 -9.23
C LEU A 117 -22.47 14.68 -9.31
N PRO A 118 -22.53 15.80 -10.09
CA PRO A 118 -21.54 16.85 -10.00
C PRO A 118 -21.36 17.35 -8.56
N VAL A 119 -20.17 17.85 -8.24
CA VAL A 119 -19.86 18.39 -6.91
C VAL A 119 -19.74 19.91 -7.00
N VAL A 120 -20.42 20.60 -6.09
CA VAL A 120 -20.23 22.04 -5.86
C VAL A 120 -19.57 22.23 -4.50
N LEU A 121 -18.36 22.77 -4.52
CA LEU A 121 -17.62 23.15 -3.32
C LEU A 121 -17.86 24.62 -3.01
N TYR A 122 -18.48 24.89 -1.87
CA TYR A 122 -18.56 26.22 -1.29
C TYR A 122 -17.37 26.44 -0.35
N VAL A 123 -16.65 27.54 -0.56
CA VAL A 123 -15.50 27.95 0.23
C VAL A 123 -15.94 29.11 1.11
N ASP A 124 -15.95 28.86 2.42
CA ASP A 124 -16.23 29.88 3.42
C ASP A 124 -15.14 30.96 3.44
N GLU A 125 -15.47 32.17 3.90
CA GLU A 125 -14.53 33.29 3.98
C GLU A 125 -13.32 32.98 4.87
N SER A 126 -13.48 32.04 5.82
CA SER A 126 -12.39 31.56 6.68
C SER A 126 -11.37 30.66 5.98
N ALA A 127 -11.63 30.23 4.75
CA ALA A 127 -10.84 29.22 4.05
C ALA A 127 -10.27 29.70 2.71
N THR A 128 -9.13 29.13 2.33
CA THR A 128 -8.50 29.37 1.03
C THR A 128 -9.07 28.42 -0.02
N THR A 129 -9.25 28.93 -1.25
CA THR A 129 -9.65 28.08 -2.38
C THR A 129 -8.62 26.97 -2.61
N PRO A 130 -9.01 25.68 -2.60
CA PRO A 130 -8.06 24.56 -2.58
C PRO A 130 -7.53 24.17 -3.96
N PHE A 131 -8.11 24.68 -5.05
CA PHE A 131 -7.72 24.31 -6.41
C PHE A 131 -7.59 25.51 -7.33
N THR A 132 -6.57 25.49 -8.19
CA THR A 132 -6.50 26.37 -9.37
C THR A 132 -7.39 25.85 -10.50
N GLN A 133 -7.67 26.66 -11.52
CA GLN A 133 -8.44 26.22 -12.69
C GLN A 133 -7.72 25.08 -13.44
N GLU A 134 -6.39 25.16 -13.57
CA GLU A 134 -5.57 24.10 -14.19
C GLU A 134 -5.71 22.76 -13.46
N GLN A 135 -5.75 22.80 -12.13
CA GLN A 135 -5.96 21.62 -11.30
C GLN A 135 -7.37 21.03 -11.45
N ILE A 136 -8.40 21.89 -11.54
CA ILE A 136 -9.77 21.44 -11.84
C ILE A 136 -9.82 20.78 -13.21
N ASP A 137 -9.15 21.35 -14.22
CA ASP A 137 -9.11 20.79 -15.57
C ASP A 137 -8.36 19.45 -15.63
N ALA A 138 -7.30 19.29 -14.84
CA ALA A 138 -6.63 18.00 -14.67
C ALA A 138 -7.56 16.94 -14.04
N LEU A 139 -8.34 17.31 -13.03
CA LEU A 139 -9.31 16.40 -12.40
C LEU A 139 -10.45 15.99 -13.35
N LYS A 140 -10.85 16.86 -14.29
CA LYS A 140 -11.86 16.53 -15.32
C LYS A 140 -11.44 15.34 -16.20
N LEU A 141 -10.14 15.06 -16.34
CA LEU A 141 -9.64 13.89 -17.07
C LEU A 141 -10.09 12.56 -16.45
N LEU A 142 -10.50 12.56 -15.19
CA LEU A 142 -11.10 11.43 -14.48
C LEU A 142 -12.63 11.39 -14.59
N ASN A 143 -13.19 12.08 -15.59
CA ASN A 143 -14.63 12.22 -15.82
C ASN A 143 -15.34 12.77 -14.56
N THR A 144 -14.79 13.84 -14.02
CA THR A 144 -15.33 14.52 -12.83
C THR A 144 -15.85 15.92 -13.19
N ASN A 145 -16.77 16.43 -12.38
CA ASN A 145 -17.31 17.77 -12.53
C ASN A 145 -17.32 18.48 -11.16
N LEU A 146 -16.36 19.38 -10.98
CA LEU A 146 -16.21 20.21 -9.79
C LEU A 146 -16.45 21.67 -10.14
N THR A 147 -17.36 22.31 -9.42
CA THR A 147 -17.54 23.76 -9.42
C THR A 147 -17.17 24.32 -8.05
N VAL A 148 -16.33 25.36 -8.02
CA VAL A 148 -15.95 26.04 -6.77
C VAL A 148 -16.66 27.39 -6.69
N ARG A 149 -17.23 27.71 -5.53
CA ARG A 149 -17.95 28.97 -5.25
C ARG A 149 -17.51 29.53 -3.91
N ALA A 150 -17.45 30.85 -3.79
CA ALA A 150 -17.29 31.50 -2.50
C ALA A 150 -18.64 31.62 -1.77
N GLY A 151 -18.61 31.62 -0.45
CA GLY A 151 -19.78 31.88 0.40
C GLY A 151 -20.47 30.61 0.91
N ARG A 152 -21.74 30.74 1.28
CA ARG A 152 -22.48 29.68 1.99
C ARG A 152 -23.12 28.66 1.05
N PRO A 153 -23.22 27.39 1.48
CA PRO A 153 -23.97 26.35 0.76
C PRO A 153 -25.39 26.76 0.40
N VAL A 154 -25.80 26.44 -0.82
CA VAL A 154 -27.16 26.64 -1.33
C VAL A 154 -27.77 25.28 -1.68
N ALA A 155 -29.04 25.08 -1.34
CA ALA A 155 -29.76 23.86 -1.65
C ALA A 155 -29.80 23.59 -3.16
N ASP A 156 -29.32 22.41 -3.55
CA ASP A 156 -29.43 21.92 -4.92
C ASP A 156 -29.50 20.38 -4.89
N ALA A 157 -30.60 19.83 -5.40
CA ALA A 157 -30.82 18.39 -5.42
C ALA A 157 -30.04 17.69 -6.54
N SER A 158 -29.58 18.42 -7.56
CA SER A 158 -28.89 17.90 -8.73
C SER A 158 -27.38 17.74 -8.56
N VAL A 159 -26.83 18.23 -7.45
CA VAL A 159 -25.40 18.20 -7.13
C VAL A 159 -25.16 17.67 -5.71
N VAL A 160 -23.94 17.24 -5.44
CA VAL A 160 -23.42 17.10 -4.08
C VAL A 160 -22.87 18.45 -3.63
N VAL A 161 -23.31 18.93 -2.47
CA VAL A 161 -22.90 20.21 -1.91
C VAL A 161 -21.87 19.98 -0.80
N LEU A 162 -20.65 20.47 -0.98
CA LEU A 162 -19.60 20.46 0.05
C LEU A 162 -19.37 21.87 0.59
N SER A 163 -19.08 21.99 1.89
CA SER A 163 -18.62 23.22 2.53
C SER A 163 -17.17 23.05 3.01
N LEU A 164 -16.25 23.88 2.55
CA LEU A 164 -14.90 24.01 3.12
C LEU A 164 -14.90 25.19 4.10
N GLN A 165 -14.70 24.89 5.39
CA GLN A 165 -14.83 25.85 6.48
C GLN A 165 -13.96 25.47 7.67
N ALA A 166 -13.62 26.45 8.53
CA ALA A 166 -12.71 26.25 9.65
C ALA A 166 -13.17 25.22 10.69
N THR A 167 -14.48 25.10 10.95
CA THR A 167 -15.03 24.22 11.99
C THR A 167 -15.89 23.10 11.41
N PRO A 168 -16.04 21.96 12.11
CA PRO A 168 -16.86 20.85 11.63
C PRO A 168 -18.37 21.07 11.88
N THR A 169 -18.79 22.30 12.22
CA THR A 169 -20.18 22.62 12.57
C THR A 169 -21.08 22.46 11.35
N ALA A 170 -22.11 21.62 11.47
CA ALA A 170 -23.13 21.44 10.44
C ALA A 170 -23.69 22.77 9.94
N VAL A 171 -23.69 22.97 8.63
CA VAL A 171 -24.29 24.13 7.96
C VAL A 171 -25.44 23.67 7.07
N ALA A 172 -26.49 24.48 7.00
CA ALA A 172 -27.66 24.15 6.20
C ALA A 172 -27.28 23.84 4.74
N HIS A 173 -27.93 22.84 4.15
CA HIS A 173 -27.77 22.42 2.75
C HIS A 173 -26.45 21.75 2.37
N ALA A 174 -25.45 21.69 3.25
CA ALA A 174 -24.23 20.93 2.98
C ALA A 174 -24.48 19.43 3.15
N ASP A 175 -24.10 18.65 2.13
CA ASP A 175 -24.10 17.19 2.16
C ASP A 175 -22.86 16.65 2.90
N GLY A 176 -21.78 17.44 2.91
CA GLY A 176 -20.58 17.18 3.69
C GLY A 176 -19.79 18.45 4.00
N ILE A 177 -18.99 18.39 5.07
CA ILE A 177 -18.11 19.45 5.52
C ILE A 177 -16.67 18.97 5.42
N VAL A 178 -15.81 19.82 4.87
CA VAL A 178 -14.36 19.63 4.84
C VAL A 178 -13.72 20.71 5.71
N THR A 179 -12.77 20.31 6.56
CA THR A 179 -11.97 21.25 7.35
C THR A 179 -10.55 21.36 6.78
N PRO A 180 -9.85 22.51 6.97
CA PRO A 180 -8.44 22.67 6.58
C PRO A 180 -7.50 21.63 7.18
N ASN A 181 -7.93 21.00 8.28
CA ASN A 181 -7.24 19.93 8.98
C ASN A 181 -7.36 18.56 8.29
N SER A 182 -7.75 18.54 7.01
CA SER A 182 -7.84 17.33 6.18
C SER A 182 -8.87 16.30 6.70
N VAL A 183 -10.01 16.79 7.20
CA VAL A 183 -11.12 15.94 7.68
C VAL A 183 -12.38 16.18 6.87
N LEU A 184 -13.02 15.09 6.42
CA LEU A 184 -14.34 15.07 5.81
C LEU A 184 -15.37 14.56 6.83
N TYR A 185 -16.45 15.31 6.99
CA TYR A 185 -17.63 14.95 7.76
C TYR A 185 -18.81 14.81 6.80
N ILE A 186 -19.36 13.60 6.68
CA ILE A 186 -20.47 13.31 5.77
C ILE A 186 -21.78 13.49 6.54
N HIS A 187 -22.64 14.40 6.10
CA HIS A 187 -23.98 14.61 6.69
C HIS A 187 -25.10 13.97 5.87
N ASN A 188 -24.91 13.79 4.57
CA ASN A 188 -25.89 13.16 3.68
C ASN A 188 -25.32 11.90 3.01
N THR A 189 -25.52 10.75 3.64
CA THR A 189 -25.02 9.45 3.16
C THR A 189 -25.73 8.96 1.89
N ALA A 190 -26.89 9.51 1.55
CA ALA A 190 -27.59 9.18 0.31
C ALA A 190 -26.91 9.79 -0.92
N LYS A 191 -26.26 10.96 -0.76
CA LYS A 191 -25.50 11.62 -1.84
C LYS A 191 -24.00 11.30 -1.80
N ILE A 192 -23.44 11.11 -0.60
CA ILE A 192 -22.03 10.76 -0.40
C ILE A 192 -21.96 9.40 0.30
N ALA A 193 -21.76 8.34 -0.47
CA ALA A 193 -21.64 6.98 0.09
C ALA A 193 -20.30 6.82 0.83
N PRO A 194 -20.29 6.59 2.16
CA PRO A 194 -19.03 6.49 2.90
C PRO A 194 -18.15 5.31 2.47
N ALA A 195 -18.76 4.20 2.05
CA ALA A 195 -18.04 3.04 1.54
C ALA A 195 -17.24 3.36 0.26
N ASP A 196 -17.79 4.20 -0.63
CA ASP A 196 -17.12 4.60 -1.87
C ASP A 196 -15.98 5.59 -1.57
N VAL A 197 -16.20 6.54 -0.66
CA VAL A 197 -15.15 7.44 -0.14
C VAL A 197 -14.01 6.62 0.48
N LEU A 198 -14.35 5.60 1.25
CA LEU A 198 -13.38 4.67 1.84
C LEU A 198 -12.60 3.95 0.73
N VAL A 199 -13.23 3.44 -0.33
CA VAL A 199 -12.52 2.83 -1.46
C VAL A 199 -11.55 3.82 -2.12
N VAL A 200 -11.94 5.07 -2.30
CA VAL A 200 -11.06 6.11 -2.86
C VAL A 200 -9.90 6.43 -1.92
N ARG A 201 -10.17 6.69 -0.63
CA ARG A 201 -9.11 6.91 0.37
C ARG A 201 -8.16 5.74 0.41
N LYS A 202 -8.71 4.51 0.37
CA LYS A 202 -7.92 3.31 0.25
C LYS A 202 -7.07 3.41 -1.01
N ARG A 203 -7.59 3.47 -2.22
CA ARG A 203 -6.74 3.27 -3.40
C ARG A 203 -5.81 4.44 -3.75
N LEU A 204 -6.20 5.68 -3.44
CA LEU A 204 -5.54 6.89 -3.95
C LEU A 204 -4.86 7.74 -2.87
N ALA A 205 -5.14 7.52 -1.59
CA ALA A 205 -4.61 8.33 -0.49
C ALA A 205 -4.25 7.48 0.75
N THR A 206 -4.09 8.15 1.88
CA THR A 206 -3.94 7.57 3.21
C THR A 206 -4.77 8.39 4.20
N PRO A 207 -5.11 7.85 5.38
CA PRO A 207 -5.49 8.70 6.51
C PRO A 207 -4.30 9.58 6.94
N LEU A 208 -4.54 10.47 7.92
CA LEU A 208 -3.47 11.20 8.59
C LEU A 208 -2.44 10.20 9.18
N THR A 209 -1.17 10.61 9.23
CA THR A 209 -0.09 9.76 9.78
C THR A 209 -0.28 9.58 11.28
N THR A 210 0.25 8.50 11.83
CA THR A 210 0.13 8.19 13.27
C THR A 210 0.62 9.34 14.16
N PRO A 211 1.80 9.95 13.93
CA PRO A 211 2.26 11.07 14.75
C PRO A 211 1.31 12.27 14.70
N VAL A 212 0.75 12.60 13.53
CA VAL A 212 -0.20 13.70 13.38
C VAL A 212 -1.50 13.38 14.12
N CYS A 213 -2.02 12.16 14.01
CA CYS A 213 -3.22 11.76 14.73
C CYS A 213 -3.02 11.81 16.25
N GLU A 214 -1.87 11.33 16.74
CA GLU A 214 -1.51 11.38 18.16
C GLU A 214 -1.41 12.83 18.66
N ALA A 215 -0.83 13.75 17.87
CA ALA A 215 -0.79 15.18 18.19
C ALA A 215 -2.19 15.81 18.30
N TYR A 216 -3.11 15.46 17.39
CA TYR A 216 -4.52 15.89 17.45
C TYR A 216 -5.21 15.36 18.71
N LEU A 217 -5.06 14.07 18.99
CA LEU A 217 -5.66 13.45 20.17
C LEU A 217 -5.11 14.06 21.46
N GLN A 218 -3.80 14.35 21.53
CA GLN A 218 -3.17 15.03 22.67
C GLN A 218 -3.75 16.44 22.89
N ALA A 219 -3.93 17.21 21.82
CA ALA A 219 -4.55 18.52 21.89
C ALA A 219 -6.01 18.44 22.37
N ILE A 220 -6.82 17.51 21.82
CA ILE A 220 -8.21 17.29 22.25
C ILE A 220 -8.27 16.85 23.73
N ALA A 221 -7.32 16.03 24.17
CA ALA A 221 -7.22 15.55 25.54
C ALA A 221 -6.73 16.61 26.55
N ASN A 222 -6.36 17.81 26.09
CA ASN A 222 -5.73 18.87 26.89
C ASN A 222 -4.46 18.40 27.62
N VAL A 223 -3.69 17.51 26.99
CA VAL A 223 -2.36 17.09 27.48
C VAL A 223 -1.28 17.76 26.64
N LYS A 224 -0.04 17.70 27.12
CA LYS A 224 1.11 18.23 26.36
C LYS A 224 1.20 17.50 25.00
N VAL A 225 1.24 18.27 23.92
CA VAL A 225 1.52 17.74 22.58
C VAL A 225 3.02 17.40 22.51
N THR A 226 3.32 16.13 22.27
CA THR A 226 4.68 15.59 22.14
C THR A 226 4.89 14.85 20.82
N ALA A 227 3.82 14.49 20.11
CA ALA A 227 3.90 13.83 18.82
C ALA A 227 4.11 14.85 17.67
N ASP A 228 4.48 14.34 16.50
CA ASP A 228 4.68 15.10 15.26
C ASP A 228 5.74 16.23 15.33
N GLN A 229 6.77 16.06 16.17
CA GLN A 229 7.84 17.06 16.35
C GLN A 229 9.07 16.81 15.46
N ASP A 230 9.29 15.56 15.03
CA ASP A 230 10.53 15.18 14.36
C ASP A 230 10.61 15.68 12.91
N ARG A 231 11.77 16.21 12.49
CA ARG A 231 12.04 16.72 11.13
C ARG A 231 13.44 16.32 10.68
N SER A 232 13.59 15.97 9.41
CA SER A 232 14.90 15.78 8.78
C SER A 232 15.52 17.13 8.41
N SER A 233 16.86 17.22 8.42
CA SER A 233 17.56 18.35 7.83
C SER A 233 17.55 18.29 6.28
N PRO A 234 17.77 19.41 5.57
CA PRO A 234 17.93 19.40 4.12
C PRO A 234 19.05 18.46 3.63
N GLU A 235 20.14 18.34 4.38
CA GLU A 235 21.26 17.46 4.06
C GLU A 235 20.87 15.97 4.16
N GLU A 236 20.15 15.60 5.21
CA GLU A 236 19.62 14.23 5.39
C GLU A 236 18.64 13.85 4.28
N LEU A 237 17.77 14.78 3.87
CA LEU A 237 16.83 14.58 2.76
C LEU A 237 17.57 14.40 1.43
N ASN A 238 18.56 15.26 1.16
CA ASN A 238 19.36 15.16 -0.06
C ASN A 238 20.14 13.84 -0.13
N ALA A 239 20.72 13.39 0.99
CA ALA A 239 21.39 12.10 1.08
C ALA A 239 20.41 10.93 0.85
N PHE A 240 19.21 11.00 1.42
CA PHE A 240 18.17 10.01 1.20
C PHE A 240 17.71 9.94 -0.27
N TYR A 241 17.47 11.08 -0.91
CA TYR A 241 17.08 11.12 -2.32
C TYR A 241 18.18 10.61 -3.26
N ALA A 242 19.44 11.00 -3.01
CA ALA A 242 20.58 10.48 -3.74
C ALA A 242 20.71 8.96 -3.58
N HIS A 243 20.51 8.46 -2.36
CA HIS A 243 20.54 7.02 -2.08
C HIS A 243 19.46 6.25 -2.84
N LEU A 244 18.22 6.76 -2.87
CA LEU A 244 17.15 6.14 -3.66
C LEU A 244 17.49 6.05 -5.15
N GLN A 245 18.10 7.09 -5.71
CA GLN A 245 18.56 7.11 -7.11
C GLN A 245 19.62 6.03 -7.34
N THR A 246 20.70 6.02 -6.54
CA THR A 246 21.81 5.08 -6.72
C THR A 246 21.38 3.64 -6.49
N MET A 247 20.60 3.38 -5.44
CA MET A 247 20.04 2.06 -5.12
C MET A 247 19.18 1.51 -6.27
N SER A 248 18.47 2.39 -6.98
CA SER A 248 17.64 2.02 -8.14
C SER A 248 18.42 1.92 -9.45
N GLY A 249 19.73 2.23 -9.44
CA GLY A 249 20.61 2.11 -10.59
C GLY A 249 20.61 3.35 -11.49
N THR A 250 20.52 4.55 -10.94
CA THR A 250 20.69 5.79 -11.70
C THR A 250 21.58 6.78 -10.94
N ASP A 251 22.22 7.69 -11.66
CA ASP A 251 23.12 8.66 -11.03
C ASP A 251 22.34 9.67 -10.20
N ALA A 252 22.89 10.03 -9.05
CA ALA A 252 22.28 11.02 -8.17
C ALA A 252 22.31 12.40 -8.84
N LYS A 253 21.13 12.98 -9.05
CA LYS A 253 20.97 14.32 -9.64
C LYS A 253 19.91 15.12 -8.90
N ALA A 254 20.28 16.33 -8.50
CA ALA A 254 19.43 17.23 -7.72
C ALA A 254 18.21 17.72 -8.51
N ASP A 255 18.33 17.89 -9.82
CA ASP A 255 17.24 18.28 -10.73
C ASP A 255 16.32 17.12 -11.14
N ALA A 256 16.60 15.91 -10.66
CA ALA A 256 15.79 14.70 -10.89
C ALA A 256 15.49 13.94 -9.59
N GLN A 257 15.39 14.66 -8.46
CA GLN A 257 15.11 14.04 -7.16
C GLN A 257 13.81 13.21 -7.18
N PRO A 258 13.83 11.98 -6.63
CA PRO A 258 12.65 11.14 -6.49
C PRO A 258 11.47 11.87 -5.85
N VAL A 259 10.26 11.55 -6.29
CA VAL A 259 9.05 12.05 -5.63
C VAL A 259 8.59 10.98 -4.64
N VAL A 260 8.52 11.36 -3.36
CA VAL A 260 8.17 10.46 -2.26
C VAL A 260 6.75 10.77 -1.78
N PHE A 261 5.96 9.73 -1.56
CA PHE A 261 4.52 9.76 -1.31
C PHE A 261 4.16 9.13 0.02
N THR A 262 2.98 9.48 0.53
CA THR A 262 2.46 8.95 1.81
C THR A 262 2.36 7.44 1.84
N ALA A 263 2.19 6.80 0.68
CA ALA A 263 2.25 5.35 0.52
C ALA A 263 2.56 4.94 -0.94
N GLY A 264 2.76 3.63 -1.17
CA GLY A 264 3.05 3.06 -2.49
C GLY A 264 2.00 3.42 -3.55
N LEU A 265 0.72 3.23 -3.26
CA LEU A 265 -0.34 3.38 -4.26
C LEU A 265 -0.69 4.83 -4.60
N PRO A 266 -0.66 5.79 -3.66
CA PRO A 266 -0.66 7.21 -4.00
C PRO A 266 0.41 7.61 -5.03
N SER A 267 1.60 6.98 -5.01
CA SER A 267 2.64 7.25 -6.00
C SER A 267 2.26 6.77 -7.41
N VAL A 268 1.68 5.56 -7.52
CA VAL A 268 1.20 5.00 -8.78
C VAL A 268 -0.01 5.78 -9.29
N CYS A 269 -0.92 6.17 -8.40
CA CYS A 269 -2.08 7.02 -8.72
C CYS A 269 -1.64 8.34 -9.35
N THR A 270 -0.63 8.97 -8.76
CA THR A 270 -0.06 10.23 -9.22
C THR A 270 0.53 10.06 -10.63
N LEU A 271 1.28 8.98 -10.87
CA LEU A 271 1.82 8.68 -12.20
C LEU A 271 0.72 8.43 -13.24
N TRP A 272 -0.36 7.74 -12.88
CA TRP A 272 -1.50 7.58 -13.79
C TRP A 272 -2.14 8.90 -14.17
N LEU A 273 -2.34 9.81 -13.22
CA LEU A 273 -2.86 11.15 -13.52
C LEU A 273 -1.90 11.97 -14.39
N ALA A 274 -0.59 11.88 -14.13
CA ALA A 274 0.43 12.54 -14.95
C ALA A 274 0.43 12.03 -16.40
N LEU A 275 0.17 10.75 -16.60
CA LEU A 275 0.03 10.15 -17.94
C LEU A 275 -1.28 10.55 -18.61
N LEU A 276 -2.40 10.70 -17.88
CA LEU A 276 -3.63 11.28 -18.43
C LEU A 276 -3.41 12.69 -18.96
N GLN A 277 -2.71 13.54 -18.20
CA GLN A 277 -2.30 14.88 -18.66
C GLN A 277 -1.37 14.86 -19.87
N SER A 278 -0.77 13.71 -20.17
CA SER A 278 0.16 13.50 -21.29
C SER A 278 -0.49 12.78 -22.48
N GLY A 279 -1.82 12.68 -22.52
CA GLY A 279 -2.55 12.05 -23.63
C GLY A 279 -3.04 10.62 -23.34
N GLY A 280 -2.77 10.08 -22.15
CA GLY A 280 -3.30 8.81 -21.70
C GLY A 280 -2.31 7.64 -21.71
N ALA A 281 -2.76 6.49 -21.20
CA ALA A 281 -1.94 5.29 -21.05
C ALA A 281 -2.68 3.99 -21.43
N ASP A 282 -1.95 3.07 -22.06
CA ASP A 282 -2.32 1.66 -22.19
C ASP A 282 -1.41 0.85 -21.26
N VAL A 283 -1.93 0.47 -20.09
CA VAL A 283 -1.17 -0.22 -19.05
C VAL A 283 -1.22 -1.73 -19.26
N LEU A 284 -0.05 -2.33 -19.41
CA LEU A 284 0.17 -3.77 -19.43
C LEU A 284 0.80 -4.21 -18.11
N MET A 285 0.17 -5.14 -17.38
CA MET A 285 0.68 -5.64 -16.10
C MET A 285 0.40 -7.12 -15.89
N ALA A 286 1.12 -7.80 -15.00
CA ALA A 286 0.85 -9.20 -14.70
C ALA A 286 -0.56 -9.38 -14.11
N SER A 287 -1.26 -10.49 -14.40
CA SER A 287 -2.56 -10.80 -13.79
C SER A 287 -2.45 -11.01 -12.27
N THR A 288 -1.28 -11.44 -11.79
CA THR A 288 -0.96 -11.63 -10.38
C THR A 288 -0.34 -10.41 -9.70
N ALA A 289 -0.21 -9.29 -10.41
CA ALA A 289 0.33 -8.05 -9.86
C ALA A 289 -0.42 -7.66 -8.57
N TYR A 290 0.25 -6.92 -7.69
CA TYR A 290 -0.30 -6.53 -6.41
C TYR A 290 -1.74 -6.03 -6.52
N GLY A 291 -2.68 -6.68 -5.81
CA GLY A 291 -4.11 -6.48 -6.00
C GLY A 291 -4.57 -5.03 -5.81
N GLY A 292 -3.90 -4.26 -4.94
CA GLY A 292 -4.16 -2.83 -4.80
C GLY A 292 -3.78 -2.03 -6.05
N SER A 293 -2.66 -2.38 -6.70
CA SER A 293 -2.21 -1.76 -7.95
C SER A 293 -3.17 -2.11 -9.07
N SER A 294 -3.58 -3.38 -9.17
CA SER A 294 -4.56 -3.85 -10.15
C SER A 294 -5.90 -3.09 -10.03
N GLN A 295 -6.44 -2.97 -8.82
CA GLN A 295 -7.70 -2.28 -8.57
C GLN A 295 -7.60 -0.76 -8.76
N LEU A 296 -6.46 -0.14 -8.40
CA LEU A 296 -6.20 1.26 -8.69
C LEU A 296 -6.24 1.51 -10.21
N THR A 297 -5.59 0.66 -10.99
CA THR A 297 -5.63 0.72 -12.46
C THR A 297 -7.06 0.53 -12.99
N ASP A 298 -7.88 -0.36 -12.38
CA ASP A 298 -9.30 -0.53 -12.75
C ASP A 298 -10.15 0.71 -12.45
N ILE A 299 -9.84 1.46 -11.39
CA ILE A 299 -10.51 2.74 -11.10
C ILE A 299 -10.22 3.73 -12.24
N PHE A 300 -8.97 3.82 -12.71
CA PHE A 300 -8.60 4.71 -13.81
C PHE A 300 -9.20 4.29 -15.15
N THR A 301 -9.29 2.99 -15.46
CA THR A 301 -9.97 2.52 -16.68
C THR A 301 -11.46 2.87 -16.67
N SER A 302 -12.12 2.75 -15.51
CA SER A 302 -13.53 3.12 -15.34
C SER A 302 -13.74 4.63 -15.43
N ARG A 303 -12.84 5.43 -14.84
CA ARG A 303 -12.97 6.89 -14.75
C ARG A 303 -12.51 7.62 -16.03
N ALA A 304 -11.57 7.06 -16.77
CA ALA A 304 -11.02 7.68 -17.98
C ALA A 304 -10.97 6.69 -19.17
N PRO A 305 -12.09 6.05 -19.56
CA PRO A 305 -12.09 4.92 -20.50
C PRO A 305 -11.55 5.28 -21.90
N THR A 306 -11.63 6.56 -22.28
CA THR A 306 -11.09 7.06 -23.55
C THR A 306 -9.57 7.26 -23.50
N LEU A 307 -9.02 7.64 -22.35
CA LEU A 307 -7.60 7.97 -22.15
C LEU A 307 -6.80 6.86 -21.47
N PHE A 308 -7.45 5.89 -20.84
CA PHE A 308 -6.79 4.89 -20.01
C PHE A 308 -7.31 3.49 -20.35
N SER A 309 -6.40 2.53 -20.53
CA SER A 309 -6.77 1.12 -20.71
C SER A 309 -5.83 0.21 -19.93
N LYS A 310 -6.31 -0.99 -19.62
CA LYS A 310 -5.56 -2.03 -18.91
C LYS A 310 -5.64 -3.32 -19.69
N SER A 311 -4.50 -4.00 -19.81
CA SER A 311 -4.38 -5.36 -20.30
C SER A 311 -3.49 -6.15 -19.35
N THR A 312 -3.71 -7.46 -19.28
CA THR A 312 -2.95 -8.34 -18.39
C THR A 312 -2.23 -9.45 -19.14
N PHE A 313 -1.16 -9.95 -18.55
CA PHE A 313 -0.45 -11.15 -19.00
C PHE A 313 -0.25 -12.12 -17.83
N ASP A 314 -0.25 -13.41 -18.13
CA ASP A 314 -0.13 -14.45 -17.12
C ASP A 314 1.35 -14.81 -16.90
N ILE A 315 1.77 -14.91 -15.64
CA ILE A 315 3.12 -15.32 -15.25
C ILE A 315 3.09 -16.47 -14.24
N THR A 316 1.95 -17.09 -13.99
CA THR A 316 1.79 -18.13 -12.97
C THR A 316 2.52 -19.42 -13.31
N GLY A 317 2.99 -20.13 -12.28
CA GLY A 317 3.55 -21.48 -12.41
C GLY A 317 4.73 -21.54 -13.38
N LYS A 318 4.62 -22.35 -14.44
CA LYS A 318 5.70 -22.55 -15.42
C LYS A 318 5.69 -21.56 -16.59
N ASN A 319 4.80 -20.56 -16.59
CA ASN A 319 4.76 -19.58 -17.67
C ASN A 319 6.01 -18.70 -17.67
N GLU A 320 6.72 -18.64 -18.79
CA GLU A 320 7.91 -17.79 -18.92
C GLU A 320 7.51 -16.31 -19.04
N ILE A 321 8.07 -15.47 -18.16
CA ILE A 321 7.71 -14.05 -18.07
C ILE A 321 7.98 -13.30 -19.38
N SER A 322 9.12 -13.54 -20.02
CA SER A 322 9.51 -12.86 -21.26
C SER A 322 8.55 -13.17 -22.41
N SER A 323 8.22 -14.44 -22.61
CA SER A 323 7.28 -14.90 -23.64
C SER A 323 5.88 -14.33 -23.41
N SER A 324 5.45 -14.27 -22.15
CA SER A 324 4.14 -13.75 -21.76
C SER A 324 4.02 -12.24 -22.01
N ILE A 325 5.07 -11.48 -21.69
CA ILE A 325 5.15 -10.05 -22.01
C ILE A 325 5.12 -9.83 -23.53
N LYS A 326 5.91 -10.60 -24.30
CA LYS A 326 5.93 -10.50 -25.76
C LYS A 326 4.55 -10.74 -26.37
N ALA A 327 3.91 -11.85 -26.00
CA ALA A 327 2.60 -12.22 -26.52
C ALA A 327 1.56 -11.13 -26.23
N ALA A 328 1.60 -10.56 -25.03
CA ALA A 328 0.68 -9.49 -24.66
C ALA A 328 0.96 -8.18 -25.41
N LEU A 329 2.23 -7.79 -25.60
CA LEU A 329 2.60 -6.65 -26.44
C LEU A 329 2.15 -6.83 -27.90
N ASP A 330 2.22 -8.04 -28.43
CA ASP A 330 1.74 -8.34 -29.80
C ASP A 330 0.22 -8.29 -29.92
N ALA A 331 -0.51 -8.60 -28.84
CA ALA A 331 -1.97 -8.51 -28.78
C ALA A 331 -2.52 -7.09 -28.58
N LEU A 332 -1.69 -6.13 -28.14
CA LEU A 332 -2.13 -4.75 -27.93
C LEU A 332 -2.48 -4.07 -29.27
N SER A 333 -3.69 -3.51 -29.34
CA SER A 333 -4.09 -2.64 -30.44
C SER A 333 -3.40 -1.27 -30.34
N PRO A 334 -2.82 -0.73 -31.42
CA PRO A 334 -2.20 0.60 -31.39
C PRO A 334 -3.28 1.67 -31.19
N LYS A 335 -3.20 2.40 -30.07
CA LYS A 335 -3.97 3.61 -29.75
C LYS A 335 -3.00 4.77 -29.54
N ASN A 336 -3.44 6.01 -29.70
CA ASN A 336 -2.61 7.20 -29.49
C ASN A 336 -2.45 7.52 -27.99
N LYS A 337 -1.72 6.67 -27.26
CA LYS A 337 -1.46 6.72 -25.81
C LYS A 337 -0.05 6.20 -25.52
N THR A 338 0.52 6.52 -24.37
CA THR A 338 1.76 5.87 -23.92
C THR A 338 1.49 4.41 -23.57
N THR A 339 2.25 3.45 -24.10
CA THR A 339 2.19 2.06 -23.62
C THR A 339 3.06 1.94 -22.37
N VAL A 340 2.48 1.48 -21.26
CA VAL A 340 3.20 1.30 -19.99
C VAL A 340 3.29 -0.19 -19.69
N LEU A 341 4.50 -0.75 -19.64
CA LEU A 341 4.70 -2.04 -18.98
C LEU A 341 4.95 -1.78 -17.49
N PHE A 342 3.97 -2.12 -16.65
CA PHE A 342 4.11 -2.08 -15.20
C PHE A 342 4.34 -3.49 -14.66
N VAL A 343 5.57 -3.76 -14.23
CA VAL A 343 6.00 -5.12 -13.86
C VAL A 343 6.77 -5.11 -12.54
N GLU A 344 6.45 -6.08 -11.68
CA GLU A 344 7.20 -6.38 -10.46
C GLU A 344 8.45 -7.20 -10.78
N ILE A 345 9.62 -6.79 -10.30
CA ILE A 345 10.86 -7.53 -10.48
C ILE A 345 11.62 -7.59 -9.14
N PRO A 346 11.71 -8.76 -8.48
CA PRO A 346 11.05 -10.03 -8.82
C PRO A 346 9.50 -9.97 -8.75
N THR A 347 8.82 -10.84 -9.50
CA THR A 347 7.35 -10.87 -9.54
C THR A 347 6.72 -11.45 -8.27
N ASN A 348 5.49 -11.04 -7.93
CA ASN A 348 4.69 -11.71 -6.89
C ASN A 348 3.65 -12.67 -7.51
N PRO A 349 3.39 -13.85 -6.90
CA PRO A 349 4.16 -14.48 -5.83
C PRO A 349 5.35 -15.32 -6.33
N ASP A 350 5.51 -15.49 -7.66
CA ASP A 350 6.42 -16.51 -8.23
C ASP A 350 7.92 -16.13 -8.23
N MET A 351 8.28 -14.92 -7.79
CA MET A 351 9.64 -14.40 -7.68
C MET A 351 10.46 -14.47 -8.98
N LYS A 352 9.81 -14.33 -10.13
CA LYS A 352 10.46 -14.39 -11.45
C LYS A 352 11.21 -13.10 -11.75
N VAL A 353 12.37 -13.24 -12.38
CA VAL A 353 13.20 -12.13 -12.88
C VAL A 353 13.34 -12.32 -14.39
N PRO A 354 12.85 -11.40 -15.23
CA PRO A 354 13.02 -11.48 -16.67
C PRO A 354 14.49 -11.21 -17.04
N ASP A 355 14.94 -11.75 -18.17
CA ASP A 355 16.21 -11.32 -18.77
C ASP A 355 16.07 -9.88 -19.31
N MET A 356 16.97 -8.98 -18.89
CA MET A 356 16.88 -7.55 -19.19
C MET A 356 17.06 -7.27 -20.69
N ALA A 357 17.97 -7.98 -21.36
CA ALA A 357 18.22 -7.80 -22.79
C ALA A 357 17.02 -8.27 -23.65
N THR A 358 16.41 -9.39 -23.27
CA THR A 358 15.20 -9.91 -23.91
C THR A 358 14.02 -8.98 -23.70
N LEU A 359 13.82 -8.50 -22.47
CA LEU A 359 12.76 -7.53 -22.14
C LEU A 359 12.93 -6.23 -22.94
N ALA A 360 14.15 -5.68 -22.97
CA ALA A 360 14.50 -4.52 -23.77
C ALA A 360 14.20 -4.72 -25.26
N THR A 361 14.55 -5.88 -25.81
CA THR A 361 14.28 -6.22 -27.22
C THR A 361 12.78 -6.21 -27.51
N HIS A 362 11.95 -6.79 -26.65
CA HIS A 362 10.50 -6.79 -26.84
C HIS A 362 9.91 -5.39 -26.81
N LEU A 363 10.33 -4.55 -25.85
CA LEU A 363 9.82 -3.19 -25.69
C LEU A 363 10.27 -2.27 -26.83
N THR A 364 11.53 -2.32 -27.23
CA THR A 364 12.07 -1.49 -28.33
C THR A 364 11.53 -1.93 -29.69
N SER A 365 11.31 -3.23 -29.89
CA SER A 365 10.64 -3.76 -31.10
C SER A 365 9.19 -3.28 -31.18
N TYR A 366 8.46 -3.31 -30.07
CA TYR A 366 7.10 -2.79 -30.00
C TYR A 366 7.07 -1.28 -30.27
N GLN A 367 7.97 -0.51 -29.65
CA GLN A 367 8.12 0.93 -29.89
C GLN A 367 8.37 1.24 -31.37
N THR A 368 9.33 0.54 -31.99
CA THR A 368 9.66 0.71 -33.41
C THR A 368 8.48 0.36 -34.32
N ARG A 369 7.81 -0.77 -34.04
CA ARG A 369 6.67 -1.26 -34.83
C ARG A 369 5.45 -0.34 -34.76
N THR A 370 5.23 0.32 -33.62
CA THR A 370 4.00 1.10 -33.38
C THR A 370 4.21 2.61 -33.45
N GLY A 371 5.45 3.09 -33.33
CA GLY A 371 5.77 4.52 -33.19
C GLY A 371 5.34 5.14 -31.85
N LYS A 372 4.81 4.34 -30.91
CA LYS A 372 4.31 4.82 -29.62
C LYS A 372 5.45 5.07 -28.63
N ASP A 373 5.24 6.01 -27.71
CA ASP A 373 6.07 6.07 -26.50
C ASP A 373 5.82 4.83 -25.63
N VAL A 374 6.92 4.26 -25.11
CA VAL A 374 6.92 3.11 -24.21
C VAL A 374 7.60 3.49 -22.91
N LEU A 375 6.88 3.29 -21.80
CA LEU A 375 7.38 3.42 -20.44
C LEU A 375 7.53 2.03 -19.83
N LEU A 376 8.75 1.71 -19.38
CA LEU A 376 8.99 0.61 -18.46
C LEU A 376 8.93 1.14 -17.03
N LEU A 377 7.87 0.80 -16.30
CA LEU A 377 7.74 1.07 -14.87
C LEU A 377 8.01 -0.23 -14.10
N VAL A 378 9.12 -0.26 -13.36
CA VAL A 378 9.50 -1.46 -12.59
C VAL A 378 9.16 -1.25 -11.12
N ASP A 379 8.32 -2.12 -10.56
CA ASP A 379 8.16 -2.25 -9.11
C ASP A 379 9.31 -3.09 -8.56
N THR A 380 10.24 -2.46 -7.84
CA THR A 380 11.39 -3.13 -7.22
C THR A 380 11.19 -3.34 -5.72
N THR A 381 9.95 -3.30 -5.20
CA THR A 381 9.67 -3.43 -3.76
C THR A 381 10.30 -4.68 -3.13
N PHE A 382 10.34 -5.81 -3.86
CA PHE A 382 10.98 -7.06 -3.38
C PHE A 382 12.51 -7.03 -3.40
N ALA A 383 13.12 -6.19 -4.22
CA ALA A 383 14.57 -6.05 -4.34
C ALA A 383 14.94 -4.59 -4.67
N PRO A 384 14.78 -3.64 -3.73
CA PRO A 384 14.85 -2.21 -4.04
C PRO A 384 16.24 -1.77 -4.53
N ALA A 385 17.27 -2.54 -4.17
CA ALA A 385 18.68 -2.34 -4.52
C ALA A 385 19.15 -3.13 -5.75
N CYS A 386 18.22 -3.58 -6.61
CA CYS A 386 18.58 -4.40 -7.77
C CYS A 386 19.20 -3.61 -8.93
N GLU A 387 19.31 -2.28 -8.82
CA GLU A 387 19.86 -1.39 -9.86
C GLU A 387 19.24 -1.62 -11.26
N VAL A 388 17.95 -1.92 -11.33
CA VAL A 388 17.30 -2.32 -12.59
C VAL A 388 17.40 -1.24 -13.67
N MET A 389 17.41 0.05 -13.32
CA MET A 389 17.55 1.12 -14.31
C MET A 389 18.91 1.11 -14.99
N ARG A 390 19.99 0.77 -14.27
CA ARG A 390 21.33 0.65 -14.85
C ARG A 390 21.38 -0.53 -15.80
N LYS A 391 20.90 -1.69 -15.35
CA LYS A 391 20.80 -2.91 -16.17
C LYS A 391 20.00 -2.70 -17.45
N MET A 392 18.91 -1.95 -17.38
CA MET A 392 18.11 -1.59 -18.56
C MET A 392 18.81 -0.55 -19.45
N SER A 393 19.52 0.41 -18.86
CA SER A 393 20.26 1.43 -19.62
C SER A 393 21.43 0.83 -20.40
N ASP A 394 22.07 -0.22 -19.88
CA ASP A 394 23.17 -0.92 -20.56
C ASP A 394 22.72 -1.57 -21.87
N VAL A 395 21.46 -2.01 -21.95
CA VAL A 395 20.90 -2.73 -23.11
C VAL A 395 19.93 -1.89 -23.96
N ALA A 396 19.33 -0.85 -23.39
CA ALA A 396 18.37 0.03 -24.04
C ALA A 396 18.39 1.45 -23.45
N PRO A 397 19.45 2.23 -23.68
CA PRO A 397 19.62 3.56 -23.07
C PRO A 397 18.55 4.58 -23.49
N GLY A 398 17.92 4.39 -24.65
CA GLY A 398 16.84 5.25 -25.13
C GLY A 398 15.44 4.91 -24.59
N LEU A 399 15.28 3.80 -23.88
CA LEU A 399 13.98 3.39 -23.34
C LEU A 399 13.61 4.23 -22.11
N THR A 400 12.40 4.78 -22.10
CA THR A 400 11.91 5.51 -20.92
C THR A 400 11.69 4.51 -19.79
N THR A 401 12.50 4.60 -18.74
CA THR A 401 12.47 3.69 -17.60
C THR A 401 12.33 4.47 -16.31
N MET A 402 11.47 3.99 -15.42
CA MET A 402 11.27 4.51 -14.06
C MET A 402 11.11 3.36 -13.07
N VAL A 403 11.43 3.61 -11.82
CA VAL A 403 11.29 2.66 -10.72
C VAL A 403 10.22 3.14 -9.74
N PHE A 404 9.39 2.20 -9.31
CA PHE A 404 8.48 2.33 -8.18
C PHE A 404 8.98 1.48 -7.01
N ILE A 405 8.92 2.02 -5.79
CA ILE A 405 9.19 1.26 -4.56
C ILE A 405 8.11 1.56 -3.52
N SER A 406 7.47 0.51 -3.01
CA SER A 406 6.70 0.59 -1.76
C SER A 406 7.65 0.56 -0.57
N MET A 407 7.99 1.73 -0.05
CA MET A 407 9.00 1.88 1.00
C MET A 407 8.50 1.49 2.40
N SER A 408 7.24 1.11 2.55
CA SER A 408 6.69 0.54 3.81
C SER A 408 7.29 -0.82 4.20
N LYS A 409 8.11 -1.40 3.32
CA LYS A 409 8.73 -2.72 3.46
C LYS A 409 10.15 -2.59 4.02
N SER A 410 11.15 -3.06 3.25
CA SER A 410 12.55 -3.09 3.66
C SER A 410 13.18 -1.71 3.87
N VAL A 411 12.75 -0.69 3.12
CA VAL A 411 13.31 0.66 3.25
C VAL A 411 13.00 1.26 4.62
N SER A 412 11.72 1.35 5.01
CA SER A 412 11.32 1.90 6.31
C SER A 412 11.36 0.90 7.47
N ARG A 413 11.59 -0.40 7.20
CA ARG A 413 11.52 -1.49 8.19
C ARG A 413 10.13 -1.63 8.83
N GLY A 414 9.10 -1.13 8.16
CA GLY A 414 7.74 -1.09 8.69
C GLY A 414 7.48 -0.01 9.76
N PHE A 415 8.34 1.01 9.88
CA PHE A 415 8.10 2.14 10.79
C PHE A 415 7.21 3.24 10.20
N THR A 416 7.10 3.31 8.87
CA THR A 416 6.19 4.25 8.21
C THR A 416 5.75 3.70 6.87
N THR A 417 4.56 4.12 6.42
CA THR A 417 4.16 3.94 5.03
C THR A 417 4.89 4.93 4.16
N ALA A 418 5.26 4.52 2.95
CA ALA A 418 5.74 5.43 1.93
C ALA A 418 5.75 4.73 0.56
N GLY A 419 5.76 5.54 -0.50
CA GLY A 419 5.99 5.12 -1.88
C GLY A 419 6.94 6.09 -2.55
N THR A 420 7.62 5.68 -3.61
CA THR A 420 8.45 6.59 -4.40
C THR A 420 8.40 6.25 -5.88
N ILE A 421 8.48 7.30 -6.72
CA ILE A 421 8.74 7.19 -8.15
C ILE A 421 10.11 7.80 -8.43
N ILE A 422 10.96 7.04 -9.11
CA ILE A 422 12.34 7.40 -9.41
C ILE A 422 12.52 7.34 -10.92
N ALA A 423 12.96 8.43 -11.53
CA ALA A 423 13.28 8.46 -12.95
C ALA A 423 14.70 7.96 -13.21
N ASN A 424 14.93 7.35 -14.37
CA ASN A 424 16.29 7.26 -14.90
C ASN A 424 16.79 8.68 -15.22
N SER A 425 17.77 9.17 -14.45
CA SER A 425 18.30 10.53 -14.53
C SER A 425 19.12 10.79 -15.80
N ALA A 426 19.44 9.74 -16.57
CA ALA A 426 20.03 9.85 -17.90
C ALA A 426 18.98 10.01 -19.02
N SER A 427 17.70 9.74 -18.75
CA SER A 427 16.62 9.86 -19.74
C SER A 427 15.82 11.14 -19.54
N ALA A 428 15.94 12.08 -20.50
CA ALA A 428 15.17 13.33 -20.48
C ALA A 428 13.65 13.09 -20.45
N LYS A 429 13.16 12.03 -21.10
CA LYS A 429 11.74 11.64 -21.06
C LYS A 429 11.31 11.18 -19.66
N SER A 430 12.15 10.37 -18.99
CA SER A 430 11.86 9.93 -17.62
C SER A 430 11.85 11.11 -16.65
N VAL A 431 12.81 12.05 -16.76
CA VAL A 431 12.87 13.25 -15.92
C VAL A 431 11.68 14.17 -16.16
N ALA A 432 11.30 14.42 -17.42
CA ALA A 432 10.12 15.22 -17.75
C ALA A 432 8.82 14.60 -17.20
N LEU A 433 8.69 13.27 -17.22
CA LEU A 433 7.55 12.58 -16.62
C LEU A 433 7.57 12.67 -15.08
N LEU A 434 8.75 12.63 -14.45
CA LEU A 434 8.89 12.82 -13.01
C LEU A 434 8.43 14.21 -12.55
N GLU A 435 8.68 15.25 -13.34
CA GLU A 435 8.19 16.60 -13.02
C GLU A 435 6.66 16.71 -13.12
N LYS A 436 6.03 15.99 -14.06
CA LYS A 436 4.56 15.86 -14.08
C LYS A 436 4.04 15.07 -12.87
N VAL A 437 4.76 14.03 -12.44
CA VAL A 437 4.48 13.28 -11.21
C VAL A 437 4.59 14.20 -9.99
N ARG A 438 5.58 15.09 -9.94
CA ARG A 438 5.72 16.09 -8.87
C ARG A 438 4.53 17.05 -8.82
N TRP A 439 4.14 17.59 -9.97
CA TRP A 439 2.99 18.49 -10.09
C TRP A 439 1.68 17.81 -9.69
N THR A 440 1.42 16.61 -10.20
CA THR A 440 0.20 15.85 -9.84
C THR A 440 0.20 15.40 -8.39
N GLY A 441 1.38 15.10 -7.82
CA GLY A 441 1.52 14.79 -6.40
C GLY A 441 1.18 15.97 -5.50
N ALA A 442 1.55 17.18 -5.92
CA ALA A 442 1.18 18.43 -5.25
C ALA A 442 -0.33 18.72 -5.36
N LEU A 443 -0.95 18.50 -6.53
CA LEU A 443 -2.41 18.60 -6.72
C LEU A 443 -3.16 17.68 -5.74
N LEU A 444 -2.76 16.42 -5.67
CA LEU A 444 -3.38 15.44 -4.77
C LEU A 444 -2.96 15.62 -3.31
N ASP A 445 -1.94 16.42 -3.03
CA ASP A 445 -1.29 16.57 -1.71
C ASP A 445 -0.95 15.22 -1.03
N THR A 446 -0.50 14.25 -1.83
CA THR A 446 -0.18 12.89 -1.38
C THR A 446 1.32 12.64 -1.28
N THR A 447 2.15 13.68 -1.34
CA THR A 447 3.59 13.57 -1.05
C THR A 447 3.81 13.26 0.43
N ALA A 448 4.90 12.55 0.74
CA ALA A 448 5.21 12.15 2.11
C ALA A 448 5.32 13.36 3.04
N LYS A 449 4.78 13.20 4.24
CA LYS A 449 4.80 14.23 5.28
C LYS A 449 6.13 14.22 6.03
N HIS A 450 6.41 15.29 6.77
CA HIS A 450 7.68 15.47 7.46
C HIS A 450 8.04 14.32 8.40
N ASP A 451 7.05 13.69 9.03
CA ASP A 451 7.25 12.60 10.00
C ASP A 451 7.66 11.32 9.26
N GLN A 452 7.08 11.09 8.08
CA GLN A 452 7.41 9.96 7.23
C GLN A 452 8.81 10.14 6.66
N LEU A 453 9.15 11.34 6.20
CA LEU A 453 10.50 11.66 5.72
C LEU A 453 11.53 11.47 6.81
N TYR A 454 11.28 11.93 8.04
CA TYR A 454 12.14 11.68 9.19
C TYR A 454 12.39 10.19 9.43
N ARG A 455 11.32 9.38 9.45
CA ARG A 455 11.48 7.91 9.60
C ARG A 455 12.25 7.30 8.44
N LEU A 456 12.12 7.79 7.21
CA LEU A 456 12.85 7.29 6.05
C LEU A 456 14.33 7.70 6.09
N THR A 457 14.65 8.96 6.40
CA THR A 457 16.04 9.43 6.50
C THR A 457 16.80 8.73 7.63
N SER A 458 16.11 8.35 8.72
CA SER A 458 16.73 7.56 9.80
C SER A 458 16.93 6.06 9.48
N ASN A 459 16.37 5.53 8.38
CA ASN A 459 16.35 4.07 8.14
C ASN A 459 16.85 3.62 6.76
N HIS A 460 17.07 4.54 5.81
CA HIS A 460 17.49 4.16 4.45
C HIS A 460 18.92 3.59 4.38
N VAL A 461 19.82 4.01 5.28
CA VAL A 461 21.21 3.52 5.28
C VAL A 461 21.24 2.04 5.63
N GLY A 462 21.99 1.26 4.83
CA GLY A 462 22.18 -0.17 5.05
C GLY A 462 21.04 -1.07 4.54
N VAL A 463 20.06 -0.52 3.81
CA VAL A 463 18.98 -1.29 3.17
C VAL A 463 19.55 -2.44 2.31
N GLU A 464 20.63 -2.20 1.57
CA GLU A 464 21.30 -3.19 0.72
C GLU A 464 21.83 -4.37 1.53
N ALA A 465 22.53 -4.07 2.63
CA ALA A 465 23.08 -5.06 3.53
C ALA A 465 21.97 -5.87 4.21
N ARG A 466 20.91 -5.20 4.67
CA ARG A 466 19.74 -5.85 5.26
C ARG A 466 19.02 -6.77 4.27
N ASN A 467 18.82 -6.34 3.02
CA ASN A 467 18.19 -7.16 1.98
C ASN A 467 19.04 -8.37 1.62
N ARG A 468 20.37 -8.19 1.47
CA ARG A 468 21.30 -9.30 1.24
C ARG A 468 21.24 -10.31 2.39
N LYS A 469 21.25 -9.83 3.64
CA LYS A 469 21.19 -10.71 4.80
C LYS A 469 19.86 -11.47 4.88
N ALA A 470 18.75 -10.77 4.61
CA ALA A 470 17.44 -11.39 4.57
C ALA A 470 17.34 -12.45 3.46
N TYR A 471 17.95 -12.21 2.29
CA TYR A 471 18.08 -13.21 1.22
C TYR A 471 18.87 -14.45 1.69
N GLU A 472 20.01 -14.28 2.37
CA GLU A 472 20.80 -15.41 2.89
C GLU A 472 20.00 -16.29 3.85
N VAL A 473 19.27 -15.66 4.78
CA VAL A 473 18.35 -16.34 5.70
C VAL A 473 17.28 -17.09 4.92
N THR A 474 16.62 -16.39 3.97
CA THR A 474 15.54 -16.94 3.15
C THR A 474 16.01 -18.16 2.33
N ASN A 475 17.21 -18.08 1.75
CA ASN A 475 17.82 -19.17 0.98
C ASN A 475 18.16 -20.37 1.88
N ALA A 476 18.74 -20.14 3.06
CA ALA A 476 19.07 -21.21 3.99
C ALA A 476 17.81 -21.95 4.47
N VAL A 477 16.78 -21.19 4.88
CA VAL A 477 15.51 -21.77 5.35
C VAL A 477 14.73 -22.44 4.20
N GLY A 478 14.73 -21.86 3.00
CA GLY A 478 14.09 -22.45 1.83
C GLY A 478 14.69 -23.81 1.46
N ASN A 479 16.02 -23.93 1.48
CA ASN A 479 16.70 -25.21 1.25
C ASN A 479 16.36 -26.25 2.33
N ALA A 480 16.31 -25.82 3.60
CA ALA A 480 15.92 -26.70 4.70
C ALA A 480 14.46 -27.18 4.58
N LEU A 481 13.54 -26.29 4.19
CA LEU A 481 12.13 -26.62 3.94
C LEU A 481 12.00 -27.68 2.83
N VAL A 482 12.67 -27.48 1.68
CA VAL A 482 12.65 -28.44 0.57
C VAL A 482 13.23 -29.79 1.01
N GLN A 483 14.31 -29.77 1.80
CA GLN A 483 14.91 -30.99 2.34
C GLN A 483 14.00 -31.71 3.35
N ALA A 484 13.32 -30.98 4.24
CA ALA A 484 12.36 -31.54 5.19
C ALA A 484 11.18 -32.20 4.46
N VAL A 485 10.65 -31.54 3.42
CA VAL A 485 9.59 -32.11 2.57
C VAL A 485 10.09 -33.38 1.88
N LYS A 486 11.30 -33.39 1.32
CA LYS A 486 11.87 -34.60 0.72
C LYS A 486 11.98 -35.75 1.72
N THR A 487 12.44 -35.47 2.93
CA THR A 487 12.60 -36.48 3.99
C THR A 487 11.26 -37.05 4.45
N HIS A 488 10.25 -36.20 4.70
CA HIS A 488 9.01 -36.61 5.36
C HIS A 488 7.84 -36.88 4.40
N ALA A 489 7.83 -36.31 3.19
CA ALA A 489 6.78 -36.48 2.19
C ALA A 489 7.19 -37.47 1.09
N LYS A 490 7.63 -38.69 1.48
CA LYS A 490 7.91 -39.82 0.56
C LYS A 490 8.88 -39.50 -0.59
N GLY A 491 9.89 -38.65 -0.33
CA GLY A 491 10.89 -38.29 -1.35
C GLY A 491 10.44 -37.21 -2.34
N TYR A 492 9.29 -36.55 -2.11
CA TYR A 492 8.79 -35.49 -3.00
C TYR A 492 9.80 -34.33 -3.12
N VAL A 493 10.03 -33.88 -4.36
CA VAL A 493 10.89 -32.72 -4.65
C VAL A 493 9.98 -31.53 -4.93
N MET A 494 9.87 -30.63 -3.96
CA MET A 494 8.98 -29.47 -4.03
C MET A 494 9.67 -28.30 -4.72
N ASP A 495 8.95 -27.67 -5.66
CA ASP A 495 9.38 -26.42 -6.29
C ASP A 495 9.27 -25.27 -5.27
N LEU A 496 10.29 -24.40 -5.28
CA LEU A 496 10.33 -23.18 -4.48
C LEU A 496 10.36 -21.97 -5.42
N ALA A 497 9.33 -21.14 -5.37
CA ALA A 497 9.28 -19.89 -6.09
C ALA A 497 10.16 -18.85 -5.39
N PHE A 498 11.43 -18.81 -5.80
CA PHE A 498 12.46 -17.98 -5.21
C PHE A 498 13.51 -17.59 -6.26
N VAL A 499 14.18 -16.46 -6.05
CA VAL A 499 15.29 -16.04 -6.92
C VAL A 499 16.48 -16.98 -6.79
N THR A 500 17.17 -17.21 -7.90
CA THR A 500 18.37 -18.06 -7.92
C THR A 500 19.59 -17.35 -7.31
N PRO A 501 20.63 -18.08 -6.87
CA PRO A 501 21.89 -17.47 -6.43
C PRO A 501 22.52 -16.53 -7.46
N ALA A 502 22.38 -16.83 -8.76
CA ALA A 502 22.88 -15.96 -9.83
C ALA A 502 22.08 -14.65 -9.92
N GLN A 503 20.74 -14.70 -9.81
CA GLN A 503 19.90 -13.51 -9.77
C GLN A 503 20.17 -12.67 -8.52
N ALA A 504 20.34 -13.31 -7.36
CA ALA A 504 20.71 -12.62 -6.13
C ALA A 504 22.10 -11.96 -6.22
N ALA A 505 23.08 -12.61 -6.85
CA ALA A 505 24.38 -12.04 -7.14
C ALA A 505 24.29 -10.81 -8.06
N ALA A 506 23.30 -10.78 -8.97
CA ALA A 506 22.99 -9.62 -9.80
C ALA A 506 22.22 -8.49 -9.07
N GLY A 507 21.91 -8.66 -7.78
CA GLY A 507 21.25 -7.65 -6.93
C GLY A 507 19.77 -7.90 -6.67
N PHE A 508 19.17 -8.95 -7.23
CA PHE A 508 17.77 -9.30 -6.98
C PHE A 508 17.63 -10.08 -5.65
N THR A 509 17.91 -9.42 -4.52
CA THR A 509 17.90 -10.03 -3.18
C THR A 509 16.53 -9.86 -2.50
N THR A 510 15.63 -10.82 -2.71
CA THR A 510 14.33 -10.87 -2.02
C THR A 510 14.40 -11.64 -0.69
N SER A 511 13.59 -11.22 0.27
CA SER A 511 13.42 -11.86 1.59
C SER A 511 12.24 -12.82 1.64
N THR A 512 11.64 -13.14 0.49
CA THR A 512 10.37 -13.86 0.39
C THR A 512 10.48 -14.98 -0.62
N PHE A 513 9.91 -16.14 -0.30
CA PHE A 513 9.61 -17.21 -1.25
C PHE A 513 8.17 -17.68 -1.12
N SER A 514 7.70 -18.37 -2.16
CA SER A 514 6.40 -19.05 -2.18
C SER A 514 6.55 -20.52 -2.60
N PHE A 515 5.60 -21.36 -2.18
CA PHE A 515 5.59 -22.80 -2.49
C PHE A 515 4.21 -23.40 -2.26
N ASN A 516 3.94 -24.55 -2.87
CA ASN A 516 2.80 -25.40 -2.56
C ASN A 516 3.31 -26.67 -1.90
N LEU A 517 2.72 -27.05 -0.76
CA LEU A 517 3.02 -28.34 -0.14
C LEU A 517 2.53 -29.51 -1.01
N PRO A 518 3.24 -30.65 -1.06
CA PRO A 518 2.73 -31.84 -1.73
C PRO A 518 1.36 -32.28 -1.17
N PRO A 519 0.40 -32.65 -2.01
CA PRO A 519 -0.90 -33.14 -1.55
C PRO A 519 -0.74 -34.42 -0.73
N LEU A 520 -1.60 -34.58 0.27
CA LEU A 520 -1.68 -35.79 1.08
C LEU A 520 -2.35 -36.91 0.24
N PRO A 521 -1.69 -38.07 0.02
CA PRO A 521 -2.14 -39.07 -0.96
C PRO A 521 -3.54 -39.66 -0.77
N THR A 522 -4.06 -39.66 0.46
CA THR A 522 -5.37 -40.24 0.81
C THR A 522 -6.34 -39.21 1.37
N ALA A 523 -6.01 -37.92 1.29
CA ALA A 523 -6.84 -36.86 1.83
C ALA A 523 -7.94 -36.42 0.85
N THR A 524 -9.03 -35.88 1.38
CA THR A 524 -10.09 -35.26 0.57
C THR A 524 -9.59 -33.98 -0.10
N ALA A 525 -10.39 -33.44 -1.03
CA ALA A 525 -10.08 -32.16 -1.66
C ALA A 525 -10.06 -31.02 -0.62
N GLU A 526 -11.00 -31.03 0.34
CA GLU A 526 -11.08 -30.06 1.42
C GLU A 526 -9.84 -30.09 2.32
N GLU A 527 -9.36 -31.29 2.66
CA GLU A 527 -8.15 -31.47 3.46
C GLU A 527 -6.90 -30.95 2.75
N ASN A 528 -6.77 -31.20 1.43
CA ASN A 528 -5.64 -30.68 0.65
C ASN A 528 -5.69 -29.15 0.49
N ILE A 529 -6.88 -28.56 0.31
CA ILE A 529 -7.04 -27.10 0.26
C ILE A 529 -6.64 -26.46 1.61
N ALA A 530 -7.01 -27.08 2.73
CA ALA A 530 -6.70 -26.58 4.08
C ALA A 530 -5.23 -26.79 4.50
N LEU A 531 -4.46 -27.59 3.77
CA LEU A 531 -3.10 -28.01 4.12
C LEU A 531 -2.14 -26.83 4.33
N ALA A 532 -2.21 -25.82 3.45
CA ALA A 532 -1.40 -24.62 3.53
C ALA A 532 -1.70 -23.82 4.82
N GLN A 533 -2.99 -23.69 5.18
CA GLN A 533 -3.40 -23.00 6.39
C GLN A 533 -2.97 -23.77 7.63
N ARG A 534 -3.13 -25.09 7.64
CA ARG A 534 -2.62 -25.96 8.72
C ARG A 534 -1.13 -25.78 8.94
N PHE A 535 -0.33 -25.69 7.88
CA PHE A 535 1.10 -25.41 7.99
C PHE A 535 1.37 -24.04 8.61
N VAL A 536 0.71 -22.98 8.15
CA VAL A 536 0.85 -21.62 8.72
C VAL A 536 0.42 -21.58 10.18
N ASP A 537 -0.62 -22.30 10.58
CA ASP A 537 -1.10 -22.37 11.96
C ASP A 537 -0.07 -23.04 12.88
N LEU A 538 0.56 -24.14 12.42
CA LEU A 538 1.64 -24.80 13.14
C LEU A 538 2.83 -23.86 13.36
N LEU A 539 3.26 -23.12 12.34
CA LEU A 539 4.35 -22.15 12.48
C LEU A 539 3.98 -21.03 13.46
N THR A 540 2.79 -20.46 13.30
CA THR A 540 2.36 -19.27 14.04
C THR A 540 1.91 -19.56 15.48
N ALA A 541 1.83 -20.83 15.88
CA ALA A 541 1.81 -21.23 17.28
C ALA A 541 3.08 -20.77 18.03
N HIS A 542 4.22 -20.65 17.33
CA HIS A 542 5.48 -20.13 17.86
C HIS A 542 5.56 -18.60 17.73
N LYS A 543 4.71 -17.89 18.48
CA LYS A 543 4.49 -16.42 18.38
C LYS A 543 5.75 -15.56 18.53
N ASN A 544 6.80 -16.06 19.16
CA ASN A 544 8.07 -15.35 19.34
C ASN A 544 8.94 -15.34 18.06
N HIS A 545 8.64 -16.20 17.09
CA HIS A 545 9.42 -16.35 15.86
C HIS A 545 8.58 -16.20 14.59
N PHE A 546 7.27 -16.42 14.67
CA PHE A 546 6.38 -16.39 13.50
C PHE A 546 5.15 -15.51 13.75
N LYS A 547 4.75 -14.73 12.74
CA LYS A 547 3.57 -13.86 12.77
C LYS A 547 2.67 -14.13 11.55
N PRO A 548 1.35 -14.37 11.72
CA PRO A 548 0.42 -14.49 10.60
C PRO A 548 0.17 -13.11 9.98
N CYS A 549 0.98 -12.74 8.99
CA CYS A 549 1.01 -11.41 8.42
C CYS A 549 1.31 -11.45 6.91
N VAL A 550 0.62 -10.61 6.14
CA VAL A 550 0.77 -10.55 4.66
C VAL A 550 1.88 -9.58 4.20
N SER A 551 2.54 -8.87 5.13
CA SER A 551 3.65 -7.95 4.81
C SER A 551 4.99 -8.69 4.61
N PHE A 552 6.06 -7.94 4.40
CA PHE A 552 7.45 -8.42 4.32
C PHE A 552 8.45 -7.27 4.52
N GLY A 553 9.72 -7.62 4.70
CA GLY A 553 10.85 -6.67 4.73
C GLY A 553 11.12 -6.00 6.08
N GLN A 554 10.38 -6.34 7.14
CA GLN A 554 10.67 -5.89 8.50
C GLN A 554 11.89 -6.62 9.06
N ASP A 555 12.58 -6.02 10.04
CA ASP A 555 13.74 -6.60 10.72
C ASP A 555 13.53 -6.76 12.23
N ASN A 556 12.30 -7.10 12.59
CA ASN A 556 11.84 -7.31 13.96
C ASN A 556 12.04 -8.76 14.47
N GLY A 557 12.83 -9.59 13.76
CA GLY A 557 13.10 -10.98 14.14
C GLY A 557 11.96 -11.98 13.89
N LEU A 558 10.79 -11.53 13.43
CA LEU A 558 9.64 -12.39 13.15
C LEU A 558 9.55 -12.79 11.67
N VAL A 559 9.44 -14.09 11.41
CA VAL A 559 9.08 -14.65 10.10
C VAL A 559 7.60 -14.42 9.85
N TYR A 560 7.25 -13.83 8.71
CA TYR A 560 5.86 -13.57 8.36
C TYR A 560 5.32 -14.71 7.50
N CYS A 561 4.17 -15.24 7.90
CA CYS A 561 3.54 -16.39 7.26
C CYS A 561 2.15 -16.02 6.74
N THR A 562 1.82 -16.45 5.52
CA THR A 562 0.48 -16.26 4.99
C THR A 562 0.15 -17.29 3.91
N VAL A 563 -1.12 -17.64 3.83
CA VAL A 563 -1.75 -18.24 2.65
C VAL A 563 -2.43 -17.11 1.88
N PRO A 564 -1.92 -16.68 0.72
CA PRO A 564 -2.47 -15.52 0.01
C PRO A 564 -3.96 -15.67 -0.35
N ALA A 565 -4.41 -16.89 -0.68
CA ALA A 565 -5.78 -17.17 -1.10
C ALA A 565 -6.83 -17.02 0.01
N THR A 566 -6.50 -17.44 1.24
CA THR A 566 -7.37 -17.35 2.43
C THR A 566 -7.15 -16.06 3.20
N SER A 567 -6.09 -15.30 2.90
CA SER A 567 -5.94 -13.97 3.45
C SER A 567 -7.16 -13.14 3.02
N THR A 568 -8.00 -12.77 3.98
CA THR A 568 -9.18 -11.89 3.82
C THR A 568 -8.83 -10.52 3.21
N GLN A 569 -7.53 -10.26 3.05
CA GLN A 569 -6.92 -9.04 2.56
C GLN A 569 -6.57 -9.07 1.06
N GLY A 570 -6.81 -10.18 0.35
CA GLY A 570 -6.50 -10.36 -1.07
C GLY A 570 -7.73 -10.30 -1.97
N ALA A 571 -7.94 -9.17 -2.66
CA ALA A 571 -8.80 -9.09 -3.84
C ALA A 571 -8.11 -9.74 -5.05
N ILE A 572 -7.77 -11.02 -4.94
CA ILE A 572 -7.34 -11.84 -6.08
C ILE A 572 -8.61 -12.49 -6.60
N LYS A 573 -8.86 -12.40 -7.91
CA LYS A 573 -10.04 -13.04 -8.52
C LYS A 573 -9.96 -14.55 -8.32
N ALA A 574 -11.10 -15.22 -8.19
CA ALA A 574 -11.16 -16.66 -7.99
C ALA A 574 -10.40 -17.43 -9.09
N GLU A 575 -10.43 -16.93 -10.33
CA GLU A 575 -9.66 -17.48 -11.47
C GLU A 575 -8.15 -17.45 -11.22
N ASP A 576 -7.61 -16.36 -10.70
CA ASP A 576 -6.17 -16.22 -10.44
C ASP A 576 -5.75 -16.99 -9.18
N LYS A 577 -6.64 -17.14 -8.19
CA LYS A 577 -6.43 -18.05 -7.04
C LYS A 577 -6.34 -19.50 -7.51
N ALA A 578 -7.24 -19.92 -8.40
CA ALA A 578 -7.24 -21.29 -8.93
C ALA A 578 -5.94 -21.64 -9.68
N LYS A 579 -5.31 -20.66 -10.35
CA LYS A 579 -4.01 -20.84 -11.02
C LYS A 579 -2.84 -21.05 -10.06
N GLN A 580 -2.98 -20.68 -8.79
CA GLN A 580 -1.95 -20.84 -7.76
C GLN A 580 -2.01 -22.21 -7.06
N LEU A 581 -3.08 -22.99 -7.28
CA LEU A 581 -3.22 -24.33 -6.73
C LEU A 581 -2.32 -25.31 -7.47
N VAL A 582 -1.58 -26.13 -6.70
CA VAL A 582 -0.82 -27.26 -7.25
C VAL A 582 -1.29 -28.52 -6.54
N GLY A 583 -1.84 -29.48 -7.29
CA GLY A 583 -2.37 -30.72 -6.72
C GLY A 583 -3.53 -30.54 -5.74
N GLY A 584 -4.27 -29.42 -5.84
CA GLY A 584 -5.34 -29.08 -4.89
C GLY A 584 -4.86 -28.44 -3.58
N VAL A 585 -3.59 -28.05 -3.50
CA VAL A 585 -3.00 -27.41 -2.31
C VAL A 585 -2.74 -25.93 -2.58
N GLU A 586 -3.17 -25.08 -1.64
CA GLU A 586 -2.98 -23.63 -1.67
C GLU A 586 -1.52 -23.19 -1.56
N LEU A 587 -1.22 -22.00 -2.09
CA LEU A 587 0.11 -21.42 -2.04
C LEU A 587 0.43 -20.91 -0.63
N CYS A 588 1.58 -21.28 -0.09
CA CYS A 588 2.18 -20.68 1.09
C CYS A 588 3.16 -19.58 0.68
N ARG A 589 3.27 -18.53 1.50
CA ARG A 589 4.32 -17.51 1.37
C ARG A 589 4.93 -17.19 2.72
N LEU A 590 6.25 -17.23 2.76
CA LEU A 590 7.05 -16.89 3.94
C LEU A 590 7.99 -15.72 3.62
N SER A 591 8.09 -14.77 4.55
CA SER A 591 9.05 -13.66 4.48
C SER A 591 9.93 -13.65 5.73
N PHE A 592 11.23 -13.50 5.53
CA PHE A 592 12.23 -13.65 6.60
C PHE A 592 12.92 -12.32 6.91
N PRO A 593 13.07 -11.97 8.20
CA PRO A 593 13.86 -10.82 8.60
C PRO A 593 15.36 -11.17 8.55
N PRO A 594 16.26 -10.19 8.39
CA PRO A 594 17.71 -10.42 8.33
C PRO A 594 18.31 -11.00 9.62
N ASN A 595 17.62 -10.85 10.74
CA ASN A 595 18.03 -11.26 12.08
C ASN A 595 17.21 -12.46 12.63
N ALA A 596 16.59 -13.26 11.76
CA ALA A 596 15.90 -14.47 12.19
C ALA A 596 16.86 -15.46 12.87
N ASP A 597 16.38 -16.14 13.92
CA ASP A 597 17.07 -17.28 14.53
C ASP A 597 16.95 -18.50 13.60
N VAL A 598 17.90 -18.62 12.66
CA VAL A 598 17.86 -19.62 11.59
C VAL A 598 17.74 -21.06 12.13
N PRO A 599 18.54 -21.51 13.12
CA PRO A 599 18.37 -22.84 13.71
C PRO A 599 16.98 -23.11 14.27
N VAL A 600 16.41 -22.16 15.04
CA VAL A 600 15.07 -22.32 15.62
C VAL A 600 14.00 -22.33 14.52
N VAL A 601 14.10 -21.42 13.56
CA VAL A 601 13.14 -21.34 12.44
C VAL A 601 13.15 -22.63 11.61
N ILE A 602 14.32 -23.19 11.32
CA ILE A 602 14.44 -24.47 10.60
C ILE A 602 13.81 -25.60 11.40
N ALA A 603 14.10 -25.70 12.70
CA ALA A 603 13.56 -26.75 13.56
C ALA A 603 12.02 -26.72 13.62
N VAL A 604 11.43 -25.52 13.75
CA VAL A 604 9.96 -25.35 13.77
C VAL A 604 9.35 -25.74 12.41
N ILE A 605 9.97 -25.35 11.30
CA ILE A 605 9.50 -25.73 9.95
C ILE A 605 9.58 -27.23 9.75
N GLU A 606 10.69 -27.87 10.13
CA GLU A 606 10.86 -29.32 10.02
C GLU A 606 9.82 -30.08 10.85
N ASP A 607 9.57 -29.65 12.09
CA ASP A 607 8.55 -30.25 12.95
C ASP A 607 7.13 -30.08 12.38
N ALA A 608 6.82 -28.92 11.80
CA ALA A 608 5.55 -28.70 11.11
C ALA A 608 5.37 -29.63 9.90
N ILE A 609 6.41 -29.79 9.08
CA ILE A 609 6.40 -30.72 7.94
C ILE A 609 6.24 -32.17 8.43
N LYS A 610 7.02 -32.57 9.44
CA LYS A 610 6.91 -33.90 10.06
C LYS A 610 5.51 -34.16 10.60
N THR A 611 4.89 -33.19 11.25
CA THR A 611 3.52 -33.29 11.78
C THR A 611 2.46 -33.40 10.68
N ILE A 612 2.69 -32.76 9.53
CA ILE A 612 1.76 -32.82 8.40
C ILE A 612 1.80 -34.17 7.69
N TYR A 613 2.98 -34.77 7.53
CA TYR A 613 3.20 -35.99 6.73
C TYR A 613 3.47 -37.26 7.55
N ALA A 614 3.40 -37.18 8.89
CA ALA A 614 3.29 -38.34 9.76
C ALA A 614 1.97 -39.08 9.52
#